data_AF-A0A349DZ07-F1
#
_entry.id   AF-A0A349DZ07-F1
#
_cell.length_a   1.000
_cell.length_b   1.000
_cell.length_c   1.000
_cell.angle_alpha   90.00
_cell.angle_beta   90.00
_cell.angle_gamma   90.00
#
_symmetry.space_group_name_H-M   'P 1'
#
loop_
_entity.id
_entity.type
_entity.pdbx_description
1 polymer ?
#
loop_
_entity_poly.entity_id
_entity_poly.type
_entity_poly.pdbx_seq_one_letter_code
_entity_poly.pdbx_strand_id
1 'polypeptide(L)'
;MEINKLYEAIADNQLFHTISKQTKNNKTYLKFKRHDSVFTFIYTPSFISEQGEETPAKYVLLKDKEKARLGTLRVMWQDYLEHKQ
;
A
#
# COMPACT_ATOMS: atom_id res chain seq x y z
N MET A 1 -7.28 -11.52 -0.68
CA MET A 1 -6.07 -10.70 -0.88
C MET A 1 -5.92 -9.81 0.34
N GLU A 2 -4.88 -10.05 1.13
CA GLU A 2 -4.61 -9.29 2.35
C GLU A 2 -3.68 -8.12 2.01
N ILE A 3 -4.27 -7.00 1.57
CA ILE A 3 -3.51 -5.83 1.11
C ILE A 3 -2.55 -5.30 2.20
N ASN A 4 -2.90 -5.47 3.48
CA ASN A 4 -2.03 -5.15 4.61
C ASN A 4 -0.68 -5.89 4.52
N LYS A 5 -0.70 -7.18 4.19
CA LYS A 5 0.52 -7.99 4.10
C LYS A 5 1.45 -7.52 2.97
N LEU A 6 0.88 -7.13 1.83
CA LEU A 6 1.63 -6.53 0.74
C LEU A 6 2.23 -5.18 1.17
N TYR A 7 1.42 -4.35 1.82
CA TYR A 7 1.87 -3.06 2.34
C TYR A 7 3.02 -3.23 3.35
N GLU A 8 2.92 -4.17 4.29
CA GLU A 8 3.96 -4.48 5.29
C GLU A 8 5.25 -4.94 4.61
N ALA A 9 5.18 -5.91 3.69
CA ALA A 9 6.35 -6.40 2.97
C ALA A 9 7.05 -5.32 2.14
N ILE A 10 6.30 -4.37 1.57
CA ILE A 10 6.90 -3.22 0.88
C ILE A 10 7.51 -2.28 1.91
N ALA A 11 6.79 -1.95 2.99
CA ALA A 11 7.25 -1.02 4.02
C ALA A 11 8.55 -1.49 4.70
N ASP A 12 8.72 -2.79 4.86
CA ASP A 12 9.91 -3.44 5.44
C ASP A 12 10.99 -3.73 4.38
N ASN A 13 10.81 -3.22 3.16
CA ASN A 13 11.74 -3.33 2.05
C ASN A 13 12.07 -4.80 1.68
N GLN A 14 11.13 -5.72 1.94
CA GLN A 14 11.26 -7.15 1.65
C GLN A 14 10.88 -7.47 0.19
N LEU A 15 9.92 -6.74 -0.37
CA LEU A 15 9.42 -7.00 -1.72
C LEU A 15 9.96 -6.03 -2.78
N PHE A 16 9.88 -4.72 -2.52
CA PHE A 16 10.29 -3.67 -3.44
C PHE A 16 11.16 -2.64 -2.72
N HIS A 17 11.91 -1.85 -3.49
CA HIS A 17 12.74 -0.80 -2.93
C HIS A 17 11.89 0.34 -2.38
N THR A 18 11.82 0.47 -1.06
CA THR A 18 11.12 1.57 -0.40
C THR A 18 11.95 2.84 -0.43
N ILE A 19 11.35 3.89 -0.98
CA ILE A 19 11.94 5.22 -1.14
C ILE A 19 11.66 6.07 0.11
N SER A 20 10.40 6.07 0.58
CA SER A 20 10.02 6.82 1.77
C SER A 20 8.71 6.35 2.37
N LYS A 21 8.56 6.57 3.68
CA LYS A 21 7.33 6.30 4.44
C LYS A 21 7.02 7.52 5.29
N GLN A 22 5.82 8.08 5.15
CA GLN A 22 5.39 9.25 5.90
C GLN A 22 3.94 9.09 6.35
N THR A 23 3.66 9.37 7.62
CA THR A 23 2.31 9.37 8.18
C THR A 23 1.86 10.79 8.47
N LYS A 24 0.70 11.20 7.94
CA LYS A 24 0.09 12.52 8.17
C LYS A 24 -1.43 12.39 8.19
N ASN A 25 -2.10 13.04 9.15
CA ASN A 25 -3.57 13.07 9.27
C ASN A 25 -4.21 11.67 9.15
N ASN A 26 -3.70 10.70 9.90
CA ASN A 26 -4.15 9.30 9.88
C ASN A 26 -4.03 8.61 8.51
N LYS A 27 -3.17 9.10 7.62
CA LYS A 27 -2.84 8.47 6.34
C LYS A 27 -1.35 8.21 6.27
N THR A 28 -0.98 6.98 5.93
CA THR A 28 0.40 6.60 5.68
C THR A 28 0.65 6.54 4.18
N TYR A 29 1.65 7.27 3.73
CA TYR A 29 2.11 7.35 2.35
C TYR A 29 3.44 6.60 2.26
N LEU A 30 3.44 5.48 1.55
CA LEU A 30 4.61 4.64 1.30
C LEU A 30 4.99 4.75 -0.17
N LYS A 31 6.12 5.38 -0.46
CA LYS A 31 6.68 5.46 -1.81
C LYS A 31 7.68 4.34 -2.02
N PHE A 32 7.58 3.64 -3.13
CA PHE A 32 8.47 2.54 -3.48
C PHE A 32 8.70 2.47 -4.99
N LYS A 33 9.84 1.90 -5.38
CA LYS A 33 10.23 1.69 -6.77
C LYS A 33 10.07 0.21 -7.13
N ARG A 34 9.36 -0.06 -8.22
CA ARG A 34 9.26 -1.39 -8.84
C ARG A 34 9.62 -1.25 -10.31
N HIS A 35 10.69 -1.93 -10.74
CA HIS A 35 11.35 -1.69 -12.03
C HIS A 35 11.62 -0.18 -12.22
N ASP A 36 11.27 0.40 -13.37
CA ASP A 36 11.47 1.83 -13.68
C ASP A 36 10.32 2.74 -13.22
N SER A 37 9.34 2.22 -12.49
CA SER A 37 8.17 2.98 -12.04
C SER A 37 8.19 3.25 -10.54
N VAL A 38 7.77 4.45 -10.15
CA VAL A 38 7.55 4.83 -8.76
C VAL A 38 6.06 4.75 -8.43
N PHE A 39 5.76 4.04 -7.34
CA PHE A 39 4.43 3.86 -6.83
C PHE A 39 4.29 4.52 -5.46
N THR A 40 3.06 4.90 -5.12
CA THR A 40 2.70 5.37 -3.77
C THR A 40 1.55 4.56 -3.24
N PHE A 41 1.79 3.80 -2.18
CA PHE A 41 0.77 3.13 -1.38
C PHE A 41 0.24 4.12 -0.33
N ILE A 42 -1.06 4.37 -0.32
CA ILE A 42 -1.72 5.18 0.69
C ILE A 42 -2.58 4.25 1.54
N TYR A 43 -2.28 4.20 2.83
CA TYR A 43 -3.01 3.45 3.84
C TYR A 43 -3.74 4.40 4.79
N THR A 44 -5.04 4.19 4.98
CA THR A 44 -5.84 4.83 6.02
C THR A 44 -6.32 3.70 6.95
N PRO A 45 -5.96 3.68 8.24
CA PRO A 45 -6.40 2.65 9.16
C PRO A 45 -7.90 2.77 9.40
N SER A 46 -8.51 1.68 9.89
CA SER A 46 -9.88 1.72 10.38
C SER A 46 -9.96 2.62 11.61
N PHE A 47 -11.09 3.28 11.78
CA PHE A 47 -11.34 4.16 12.92
C PHE A 47 -12.79 4.01 13.36
N ILE A 48 -13.01 3.90 14.67
CA ILE A 48 -14.34 3.89 15.27
C ILE A 48 -14.54 5.28 15.88
N SER A 49 -15.56 6.00 15.43
CA SER A 49 -15.89 7.31 15.98
C SER A 49 -16.43 7.20 17.41
N GLU A 50 -16.41 8.31 18.16
CA GLU A 50 -17.03 8.39 19.49
C GLU A 50 -18.55 8.12 19.45
N GLN A 51 -19.17 8.20 18.27
CA GLN A 51 -20.57 7.89 18.01
C GLN A 51 -20.80 6.41 17.62
N GLY A 52 -19.74 5.60 17.62
CA GLY A 52 -19.78 4.17 17.29
C GLY A 52 -19.76 3.86 15.79
N GLU A 53 -19.50 4.84 14.92
CA GLU A 53 -19.43 4.60 13.48
C GLU A 53 -18.06 4.04 13.09
N GLU A 54 -18.04 2.83 12.55
CA GLU A 54 -16.83 2.20 12.03
C GLU A 54 -16.53 2.66 10.60
N THR A 55 -15.40 3.34 10.43
CA THR A 55 -14.81 3.57 9.11
C THR A 55 -13.83 2.44 8.82
N PRO A 56 -14.06 1.62 7.78
CA PRO A 56 -13.13 0.55 7.42
C PRO A 56 -11.81 1.12 6.90
N ALA A 57 -10.74 0.34 7.05
CA ALA A 57 -9.43 0.68 6.50
C ALA A 57 -9.50 0.84 4.98
N LYS A 58 -8.78 1.83 4.44
CA LYS A 58 -8.73 2.14 3.00
C LYS A 58 -7.31 2.08 2.47
N TYR A 59 -7.20 1.59 1.25
CA TYR A 59 -5.95 1.42 0.53
C TYR A 59 -6.06 2.02 -0.86
N VAL A 60 -5.09 2.84 -1.25
CA VAL A 60 -5.00 3.40 -2.61
C VAL A 60 -3.59 3.21 -3.13
N LEU A 61 -3.46 2.65 -4.32
CA LEU A 61 -2.20 2.55 -5.04
C LEU A 61 -2.18 3.62 -6.13
N LEU A 62 -1.14 4.46 -6.12
CA LEU A 62 -0.89 5.45 -7.16
C LEU A 62 0.35 5.07 -7.97
N LYS A 63 0.34 5.36 -9.27
CA LYS A 63 1.49 5.36 -10.17
C LYS A 63 1.57 6.75 -10.79
N ASP A 64 2.71 7.44 -10.67
CA ASP A 64 2.88 8.79 -11.25
C ASP A 64 1.78 9.80 -10.85
N LYS A 65 1.30 9.72 -9.60
CA LYS A 65 0.19 10.53 -9.03
C LYS A 65 -1.22 10.19 -9.55
N GLU A 66 -1.36 9.24 -10.46
CA GLU A 66 -2.65 8.72 -10.92
C GLU A 66 -3.00 7.40 -10.23
N LYS A 67 -4.30 7.06 -10.15
CA LYS A 67 -4.72 5.76 -9.60
C LYS A 67 -4.15 4.64 -10.47
N ALA A 68 -3.40 3.73 -9.86
CA ALA A 68 -2.89 2.57 -10.56
C ALA A 68 -4.06 1.70 -11.04
N ARG A 69 -3.89 1.06 -12.20
CA ARG A 69 -4.87 0.11 -12.74
C ARG A 69 -5.01 -1.08 -11.77
N LEU A 70 -6.22 -1.65 -11.68
CA LEU A 70 -6.47 -2.82 -10.83
C LEU A 70 -5.50 -3.98 -11.13
N GLY A 71 -5.14 -4.17 -12.40
CA GLY A 71 -4.15 -5.17 -12.83
C GLY A 71 -2.77 -4.97 -12.18
N THR A 72 -2.35 -3.73 -11.93
CA THR A 72 -1.07 -3.44 -11.28
C THR A 72 -1.03 -3.99 -9.85
N LEU A 73 -2.09 -3.76 -9.08
CA LEU A 73 -2.17 -4.26 -7.70
C LEU A 73 -2.19 -5.79 -7.68
N ARG A 74 -2.89 -6.43 -8.63
CA ARG A 74 -2.91 -7.88 -8.76
C ARG A 74 -1.52 -8.45 -9.06
N VAL A 75 -0.77 -7.83 -9.97
CA VAL A 75 0.61 -8.24 -10.29
C VAL A 75 1.52 -8.11 -9.07
N MET A 76 1.46 -6.98 -8.35
CA MET A 76 2.24 -6.81 -7.11
C MET A 76 1.88 -7.84 -6.04
N TRP A 77 0.60 -8.25 -5.98
CA TRP A 77 0.17 -9.32 -5.08
C TRP A 77 0.74 -10.69 -5.50
N GLN A 78 0.85 -10.97 -6.80
CA GLN A 78 1.52 -12.19 -7.27
C GLN A 78 3.00 -12.18 -6.90
N ASP A 79 3.72 -11.07 -7.16
CA ASP A 79 5.13 -10.92 -6.78
C ASP A 79 5.34 -11.23 -5.28
N TYR A 80 4.42 -10.76 -4.43
CA TYR A 80 4.43 -11.03 -3.00
C TYR A 80 4.24 -12.51 -2.65
N LEU A 81 3.29 -13.18 -3.32
CA LEU A 81 3.04 -14.61 -3.10
C LEU A 81 4.21 -15.47 -3.58
N GLU A 82 4.88 -15.07 -4.66
CA GLU A 82 6.08 -15.74 -5.18
C GLU A 82 7.28 -15.53 -4.25
N HIS A 83 7.46 -14.35 -3.66
CA HIS A 83 8.53 -14.09 -2.69
C HIS A 83 8.38 -14.87 -1.37
N LYS A 84 7.17 -15.29 -1.02
CA LYS A 84 6.88 -16.03 0.22
C LYS A 84 7.05 -17.55 0.13
N GLN A 85 7.23 -18.09 -1.07
CA GLN A 85 7.45 -19.52 -1.31
C GLN A 85 8.94 -19.85 -1.21
#